data_AF-A0A7C6MMF1-F1
#
_entry.id   AF-A0A7C6MMF1-F1
#
_cell.length_a   1.000
_cell.length_b   1.000
_cell.length_c   1.000
_cell.angle_alpha   90.00
_cell.angle_beta   90.00
_cell.angle_gamma   90.00
#
_symmetry.space_group_name_H-M   'P 1'
#
loop_
_entity.id
_entity.type
_entity.pdbx_description
1 polymer ?
#
loop_
_entity_poly.entity_id
_entity_poly.type
_entity_poly.pdbx_seq_one_letter_code
_entity_poly.pdbx_strand_id
1 'polypeptide(L)'
;MKRRLLLFLILLFSLLIVGCRKTGEKEVVKDLTKKIEETKSYHLVGELEMLNNDDVYKYDVDVSYEQEDKFRVSLKNKINNHEQIILKK
;
A
#
# COMPACT_ATOMS: atom_id res chain seq x y z
N MET A 1 20.49 -13.14 -47.53
CA MET A 1 19.08 -13.26 -47.09
C MET A 1 18.93 -13.64 -45.60
N LYS A 2 19.64 -14.66 -45.08
CA LYS A 2 19.49 -15.15 -43.69
C LYS A 2 19.65 -14.06 -42.60
N ARG A 3 20.65 -13.19 -42.69
CA ARG A 3 20.90 -12.12 -41.69
C ARG A 3 19.84 -11.00 -41.68
N ARG A 4 19.23 -10.69 -42.83
CA ARG A 4 18.11 -9.72 -42.92
C ARG A 4 16.80 -10.33 -42.42
N LEU A 5 16.59 -11.62 -42.67
CA LEU A 5 15.44 -12.38 -42.14
C LEU A 5 15.47 -12.43 -40.60
N LEU A 6 16.66 -12.63 -40.02
CA LEU A 6 16.86 -12.70 -38.57
C LEU A 6 16.60 -11.35 -37.88
N LEU A 7 16.98 -10.24 -38.51
CA LEU A 7 16.66 -8.88 -38.04
C LEU A 7 15.16 -8.60 -38.09
N PHE A 8 14.46 -9.04 -39.14
CA PHE A 8 13.00 -8.94 -39.23
C PHE A 8 12.30 -9.75 -38.14
N LEU A 9 12.81 -10.93 -37.81
CA LEU A 9 12.25 -11.78 -36.76
C LEU A 9 12.42 -11.16 -35.37
N ILE A 10 13.58 -10.57 -35.08
CA ILE A 10 13.84 -9.85 -33.83
C ILE A 10 12.93 -8.61 -33.72
N LEU A 11 12.74 -7.87 -34.82
CA LEU A 11 11.83 -6.73 -34.85
C LEU A 11 10.38 -7.15 -34.60
N LEU A 12 9.94 -8.26 -35.20
CA LEU A 12 8.60 -8.81 -34.97
C LEU A 12 8.42 -9.27 -33.52
N PHE A 13 9.44 -9.88 -32.93
CA PHE A 13 9.41 -10.32 -31.53
C PHE A 13 9.42 -9.14 -30.56
N SER A 14 10.11 -8.05 -30.89
CA SER A 14 10.15 -6.83 -30.07
C SER A 14 8.78 -6.15 -29.93
N LEU A 15 7.89 -6.31 -30.93
CA LEU A 15 6.51 -5.81 -30.88
C LEU A 15 5.63 -6.59 -29.91
N LEU A 16 5.96 -7.85 -29.59
CA LEU A 16 5.19 -8.70 -28.66
C LEU A 16 5.46 -8.37 -27.19
N ILE A 17 6.55 -7.66 -26.90
CA ILE A 17 7.01 -7.37 -25.52
C ILE A 17 6.50 -6.00 -25.02
N VAL A 18 5.98 -5.15 -25.90
CA VAL A 18 5.51 -3.79 -25.59
C VAL A 18 4.00 -3.79 -25.33
N GLY A 19 3.56 -4.59 -24.37
CA GLY A 19 2.18 -4.57 -23.88
C GLY A 19 2.05 -3.60 -22.70
N CYS A 20 1.42 -2.44 -22.89
CA CYS A 20 0.98 -1.62 -21.76
C CYS A 20 -0.21 -2.36 -21.11
N ARG A 21 0.06 -3.08 -20.02
CA ARG A 21 -0.97 -3.80 -19.25
C ARG A 21 -1.94 -2.76 -18.66
N LYS A 22 -3.18 -2.74 -19.15
CA LYS A 22 -4.25 -1.98 -18.50
C LYS A 22 -4.64 -2.73 -17.22
N THR A 23 -4.09 -2.30 -16.10
CA THR A 23 -4.51 -2.81 -14.78
C THR A 23 -5.95 -2.36 -14.53
N GLY A 24 -6.90 -3.27 -14.71
CA GLY A 24 -8.29 -3.03 -14.34
C GLY A 24 -8.44 -2.98 -12.81
N GLU A 25 -9.54 -2.41 -12.33
CA GLU A 25 -9.84 -2.27 -10.88
C GLU A 25 -9.61 -3.57 -10.11
N LYS A 26 -10.04 -4.72 -10.65
CA LYS A 26 -9.87 -6.04 -10.03
C LYS A 26 -8.39 -6.46 -9.89
N GLU A 27 -7.54 -6.11 -10.86
CA GLU A 27 -6.10 -6.42 -10.75
C GLU A 27 -5.44 -5.54 -9.69
N VAL A 28 -5.80 -4.25 -9.62
CA VAL A 28 -5.27 -3.32 -8.61
C VAL A 28 -5.63 -3.78 -7.20
N VAL A 29 -6.89 -4.15 -6.97
CA VAL A 29 -7.34 -4.66 -5.67
C VAL A 29 -6.59 -5.95 -5.32
N LYS A 30 -6.47 -6.88 -6.26
CA LYS A 30 -5.77 -8.16 -6.04
C LYS A 30 -4.30 -7.95 -5.67
N ASP A 31 -3.59 -7.09 -6.39
CA ASP A 31 -2.17 -6.82 -6.14
C ASP A 31 -1.95 -6.12 -4.80
N LEU A 32 -2.86 -5.21 -4.42
CA LEU A 32 -2.83 -4.56 -3.11
C LEU A 32 -3.07 -5.56 -1.98
N THR A 33 -4.14 -6.37 -2.07
CA THR A 33 -4.47 -7.40 -1.09
C THR A 33 -3.29 -8.36 -0.90
N LYS A 34 -2.70 -8.84 -2.00
CA LYS A 34 -1.54 -9.73 -1.95
C LYS A 34 -0.36 -9.09 -1.20
N LYS A 35 -0.05 -7.82 -1.48
CA LYS A 35 1.02 -7.10 -0.77
C LYS A 35 0.75 -6.97 0.73
N ILE A 36 -0.50 -6.71 1.11
CA ILE A 36 -0.90 -6.60 2.52
C ILE A 36 -0.78 -7.97 3.20
N GLU A 37 -1.29 -9.03 2.58
CA GLU A 37 -1.23 -10.40 3.12
C GLU A 37 0.22 -10.93 3.26
N GLU A 38 1.12 -10.56 2.35
CA GLU A 38 2.54 -10.93 2.41
C GLU A 38 3.32 -10.10 3.46
N THR A 39 2.75 -9.01 3.97
CA THR A 39 3.41 -8.13 4.95
C THR A 39 3.40 -8.76 6.33
N LYS A 40 4.58 -9.14 6.83
CA LYS A 40 4.70 -9.74 8.17
C LYS A 40 4.58 -8.73 9.30
N SER A 41 5.03 -7.52 9.06
CA SER A 41 5.03 -6.44 10.05
C SER A 41 5.14 -5.10 9.33
N TYR A 42 4.59 -4.06 9.92
CA TYR A 42 4.81 -2.70 9.45
C TYR A 42 4.85 -1.71 10.62
N HIS A 43 5.50 -0.58 10.37
CA HIS A 43 5.51 0.57 11.25
C HIS A 43 5.02 1.79 10.47
N LEU A 44 4.06 2.51 11.03
CA LEU A 44 3.44 3.67 10.39
C LEU A 44 3.36 4.83 11.39
N VAL A 45 3.84 6.00 10.97
CA VAL A 45 3.67 7.26 11.70
C VAL A 45 2.93 8.23 10.80
N GLY A 46 1.92 8.91 11.32
CA GLY A 46 1.14 9.85 10.53
C GLY A 46 0.24 10.76 11.37
N GLU A 47 -0.50 11.63 10.68
CA GLU A 47 -1.56 12.45 11.28
C GLU A 47 -2.92 11.87 10.88
N LEU A 48 -3.79 11.66 11.86
CA LEU A 48 -5.18 11.28 11.66
C LEU A 48 -6.08 12.49 11.90
N GLU A 49 -6.85 12.85 10.88
CA GLU A 49 -7.95 13.81 11.01
C GLU A 49 -9.28 13.04 11.05
N MET A 50 -10.01 13.19 12.15
CA MET A 50 -11.32 12.56 12.36
C MET A 50 -12.39 13.64 12.31
N LEU A 51 -13.24 13.56 11.30
CA LEU A 51 -14.39 14.44 11.10
C LEU A 51 -15.61 13.88 11.84
N ASN A 52 -16.23 14.67 12.71
CA ASN A 52 -17.45 14.32 13.41
C ASN A 52 -18.43 15.49 13.34
N ASN A 53 -19.39 15.43 12.41
CA ASN A 53 -20.25 16.55 12.04
C ASN A 53 -19.41 17.80 11.68
N ASP A 54 -19.48 18.85 12.50
CA ASP A 54 -18.75 20.10 12.31
C ASP A 54 -17.39 20.14 13.03
N ASP A 55 -17.07 19.11 13.84
CA ASP A 55 -15.81 19.02 14.58
C ASP A 55 -14.74 18.27 13.80
N VAL A 56 -13.49 18.74 13.90
CA VAL A 56 -12.30 18.05 13.37
C VAL A 56 -11.34 17.75 14.52
N TYR A 57 -11.10 16.47 14.78
CA TYR A 57 -10.15 16.00 15.78
C TYR A 57 -8.86 15.54 15.10
N LYS A 58 -7.72 16.11 15.49
CA LYS A 58 -6.41 15.75 14.94
C LYS A 58 -5.60 14.91 15.94
N TYR A 59 -4.97 13.86 15.45
CA TYR A 59 -4.11 12.98 16.24
C TYR A 59 -2.77 12.76 15.56
N ASP A 60 -1.68 12.73 16.33
CA ASP A 60 -0.48 12.02 15.92
C ASP A 60 -0.71 10.52 16.15
N VAL A 61 -0.41 9.70 15.14
CA VAL A 61 -0.60 8.27 15.16
C VAL A 61 0.74 7.57 15.00
N ASP A 62 1.00 6.59 15.85
CA ASP A 62 2.14 5.66 15.76
C ASP A 62 1.59 4.23 15.84
N VAL A 63 1.74 3.48 14.75
CA VAL A 63 1.24 2.11 14.60
C VAL A 63 2.41 1.17 14.39
N SER A 64 2.44 0.12 15.19
CA SER A 64 3.25 -1.08 14.96
C SER A 64 2.32 -2.27 14.79
N TYR A 65 2.50 -3.03 13.73
CA TYR A 65 1.77 -4.28 13.46
C TYR A 65 2.76 -5.40 13.21
N GLU A 66 2.41 -6.60 13.66
CA GLU A 66 3.02 -7.86 13.24
C GLU A 66 1.94 -8.94 13.01
N GLN A 67 2.36 -10.07 12.43
CA GLN A 67 1.48 -11.21 12.11
C GLN A 67 0.65 -11.67 13.32
N GLU A 68 -0.40 -12.44 13.04
CA GLU A 68 -1.35 -12.92 14.06
C GLU A 68 -2.18 -11.80 14.69
N ASP A 69 -2.39 -10.70 13.94
CA ASP A 69 -3.14 -9.52 14.34
C ASP A 69 -2.63 -8.86 15.63
N LYS A 70 -1.32 -8.91 15.87
CA LYS A 70 -0.69 -8.24 16.99
C LYS A 70 -0.37 -6.81 16.59
N PHE A 71 -0.80 -5.85 17.39
CA PHE A 71 -0.57 -4.45 17.07
C PHE A 71 -0.52 -3.57 18.30
N ARG A 72 0.19 -2.46 18.16
CA ARG A 72 0.18 -1.32 19.07
C ARG A 72 -0.16 -0.08 18.26
N VAL A 73 -1.19 0.65 18.69
CA VAL A 73 -1.57 1.94 18.12
C VAL A 73 -1.49 2.98 19.24
N SER A 74 -0.69 4.02 19.06
CA SER A 74 -0.77 5.25 19.85
C SER A 74 -1.57 6.29 19.09
N LEU A 75 -2.53 6.91 19.78
CA LEU A 75 -3.33 8.03 19.30
C LEU A 75 -3.13 9.20 20.26
N LYS A 76 -2.35 10.19 19.85
CA LYS A 76 -2.12 11.40 20.66
C LYS A 76 -2.89 12.57 20.09
N ASN A 77 -3.90 13.04 20.81
CA ASN A 77 -4.70 14.17 20.39
C ASN A 77 -3.85 15.45 20.37
N LYS A 78 -3.85 16.18 19.25
CA LYS A 78 -3.01 17.38 19.07
C LYS A 78 -3.49 18.60 19.87
N ILE A 79 -4.75 18.61 20.33
CA ILE A 79 -5.34 19.73 21.06
C ILE A 79 -5.06 19.60 22.56
N ASN A 80 -5.39 18.45 23.15
CA ASN A 80 -5.32 18.26 24.60
C ASN A 80 -4.14 17.38 25.05
N ASN A 81 -3.29 16.92 24.13
CA ASN A 81 -2.14 16.05 24.37
C ASN A 81 -2.47 14.70 25.06
N HIS A 82 -3.75 14.34 25.15
CA HIS A 82 -4.15 13.05 25.67
C HIS A 82 -3.68 11.95 24.71
N GLU A 83 -2.94 10.98 25.24
CA GLU A 83 -2.44 9.82 24.51
C GLU A 83 -3.21 8.57 24.91
N GLN A 84 -3.79 7.88 23.93
CA GLN A 84 -4.45 6.60 24.11
C GLN A 84 -3.64 5.51 23.41
N ILE A 85 -3.39 4.41 24.12
CA ILE A 85 -2.73 3.23 23.57
C ILE A 85 -3.75 2.10 23.40
N ILE A 86 -3.84 1.56 22.19
CA ILE A 86 -4.58 0.33 21.88
C ILE A 86 -3.55 -0.76 21.60
N LEU A 87 -3.64 -1.87 22.34
CA LEU A 87 -2.67 -2.97 22.26
C LEU A 87 -3.40 -4.31 22.11
N LYS A 88 -3.01 -5.09 21.11
CA LYS A 88 -3.36 -6.50 20.95
C LYS A 88 -2.08 -7.32 20.89
N LYS A 89 -2.01 -8.36 21.72
CA LYS A 89 -0.87 -9.27 21.88
C LYS A 89 -1.17 -10.63 21.27
#